data_AF-A0A920KP89-F1
#
_entry.id   AF-A0A920KP89-F1
#
_cell.length_a   1.000
_cell.length_b   1.000
_cell.length_c   1.000
_cell.angle_alpha   90.00
_cell.angle_beta   90.00
_cell.angle_gamma   90.00
#
_symmetry.space_group_name_H-M   'P 1'
#
loop_
_entity.id
_entity.type
_entity.pdbx_description
1 polymer ?
#
loop_
_entity_poly.entity_id
_entity_poly.type
_entity_poly.pdbx_seq_one_letter_code
_entity_poly.pdbx_strand_id
1 'polypeptide(L)'
;MVPWRASDDGDVTQDVIDWYARFAAGKPGAIVVEATGIRDIPSGPLLRISDDRYVAGLRRLTDAVREASDGQTRLLIQLIDFLTIRRGRSRKAFLIGS
;
A
#
# COMPACT_ATOMS: atom_id res chain seq x y z
N MET A 1 -0.37 -6.94 -1.90
CA MET A 1 -0.62 -7.67 -0.63
C MET A 1 -0.53 -6.65 0.49
N VAL A 2 -1.40 -6.72 1.49
CA VAL A 2 -1.46 -5.80 2.64
C VAL A 2 -0.91 -6.53 3.87
N PRO A 3 0.33 -6.24 4.32
CA PRO A 3 0.95 -6.90 5.47
C PRO A 3 0.43 -6.41 6.83
N TRP A 4 -0.31 -5.30 6.89
CA TRP A 4 -0.85 -4.72 8.13
C TRP A 4 0.23 -4.35 9.14
N ARG A 5 1.31 -3.71 8.66
CA ARG A 5 2.50 -3.37 9.45
C ARG A 5 2.68 -1.88 9.72
N ALA A 6 1.84 -1.02 9.14
CA ALA A 6 1.89 0.42 9.39
C ALA A 6 1.48 0.73 10.85
N SER A 7 1.70 1.98 11.30
CA SER A 7 1.10 2.44 12.55
C SER A 7 -0.42 2.49 12.43
N ASP A 8 -1.15 2.57 13.55
CA ASP A 8 -2.60 2.77 13.53
C ASP A 8 -3.02 4.08 12.82
N ASP A 9 -2.10 5.06 12.76
CA ASP A 9 -2.24 6.33 12.04
C ASP A 9 -1.76 6.26 10.58
N GLY A 10 -1.27 5.11 10.15
CA GLY A 10 -0.84 4.82 8.79
C GLY A 10 0.58 5.23 8.41
N ASP A 11 1.44 5.48 9.41
CA ASP A 11 2.85 5.77 9.21
C ASP A 11 3.65 4.55 8.82
N VAL A 12 4.72 4.79 8.07
CA VAL A 12 5.76 3.78 7.82
C VAL A 12 6.50 3.47 9.13
N THR A 13 6.37 2.22 9.58
CA THR A 13 7.12 1.65 10.71
C THR A 13 8.39 0.95 10.25
N GLN A 14 9.25 0.55 11.18
CA GLN A 14 10.41 -0.28 10.86
C GLN A 14 9.99 -1.64 10.29
N ASP A 15 8.92 -2.23 10.79
CA ASP A 15 8.36 -3.49 10.28
C ASP A 15 7.97 -3.41 8.79
N VAL A 16 7.43 -2.26 8.34
CA VAL A 16 7.14 -2.02 6.92
C VAL A 16 8.45 -1.98 6.11
N ILE A 17 9.47 -1.28 6.63
CA ILE A 17 10.76 -1.13 5.97
C ILE A 17 11.44 -2.50 5.82
N ASP A 18 11.57 -3.24 6.91
CA ASP A 18 12.24 -4.56 6.93
C ASP A 18 11.53 -5.56 6.00
N TRP A 19 10.20 -5.49 5.94
CA TRP A 19 9.40 -6.30 5.05
C TRP A 19 9.76 -6.09 3.58
N TYR A 20 9.75 -4.83 3.11
CA TYR A 20 10.04 -4.52 1.71
C TYR A 20 11.51 -4.60 1.35
N ALA A 21 12.42 -4.25 2.27
CA ALA A 21 13.86 -4.44 2.10
C ALA A 21 14.21 -5.91 1.88
N ARG A 22 13.55 -6.83 2.60
CA ARG A 22 13.74 -8.27 2.42
C ARG A 22 13.38 -8.75 1.01
N PHE A 23 12.31 -8.23 0.40
CA PHE A 23 11.98 -8.54 -1.00
C PHE A 23 12.97 -7.89 -1.97
N ALA A 24 13.37 -6.65 -1.69
CA ALA A 24 14.31 -5.89 -2.51
C ALA A 24 15.71 -6.55 -2.60
N ALA A 25 16.13 -7.29 -1.56
CA ALA A 25 17.36 -8.07 -1.56
C ALA A 25 17.41 -9.12 -2.70
N GLY A 26 16.25 -9.60 -3.16
CA GLY A 26 16.15 -10.48 -4.33
C GLY A 26 16.28 -9.76 -5.68
N LYS A 27 16.44 -8.43 -5.68
CA LYS A 27 16.55 -7.55 -6.85
C LYS A 27 15.46 -7.78 -7.93
N PRO A 28 14.17 -7.88 -7.56
CA PRO A 28 13.10 -7.95 -8.56
C PRO A 28 13.06 -6.67 -9.39
N GLY A 29 12.62 -6.75 -10.65
CA GLY A 29 12.50 -5.56 -11.51
C GLY A 29 11.54 -4.51 -10.96
N ALA A 30 10.50 -4.93 -10.23
CA ALA A 30 9.61 -4.02 -9.53
C ALA A 30 8.98 -4.63 -8.27
N ILE A 31 8.62 -3.78 -7.32
CA ILE A 31 7.79 -4.09 -6.15
C ILE A 31 6.64 -3.08 -6.12
N VAL A 32 5.42 -3.57 -5.89
CA VAL A 32 4.26 -2.72 -5.60
C VAL A 32 4.00 -2.77 -4.08
N VAL A 33 4.16 -1.62 -3.42
CA VAL A 33 3.81 -1.40 -2.02
C VAL A 33 2.32 -1.64 -1.81
N GLU A 34 1.94 -2.02 -0.60
CA GLU A 34 0.56 -2.27 -0.19
C GLU A 34 -0.39 -1.12 -0.56
N ALA A 35 -1.67 -1.45 -0.57
CA ALA A 35 -2.73 -0.49 -0.72
C ALA A 35 -2.53 0.67 0.27
N THR A 36 -2.35 1.87 -0.26
CA THR A 36 -2.05 3.09 0.50
C THR A 36 -3.21 4.06 0.35
N GLY A 37 -3.82 4.44 1.47
CA GLY A 37 -5.02 5.28 1.47
C GLY A 37 -4.73 6.75 1.22
N ILE A 38 -5.52 7.36 0.33
CA ILE A 38 -5.41 8.79 -0.04
C ILE A 38 -6.28 9.72 0.81
N ARG A 39 -7.16 9.18 1.66
CA ARG A 39 -8.00 9.95 2.59
C ARG A 39 -7.51 9.82 4.03
N ASP A 40 -7.63 10.91 4.77
CA ASP A 40 -7.41 10.97 6.22
C ASP A 40 -8.66 10.44 6.95
N ILE A 41 -8.80 9.12 6.96
CA ILE A 41 -9.87 8.40 7.65
C ILE A 41 -9.29 7.19 8.37
N PRO A 42 -9.82 6.81 9.55
CA PRO A 42 -9.41 5.61 10.26
C PRO A 42 -9.54 4.37 9.39
N SER A 43 -8.49 3.55 9.35
CA SER A 43 -8.43 2.38 8.46
C SER A 43 -7.63 1.21 8.99
N GLY A 44 -7.29 1.26 10.29
CA GLY A 44 -6.33 0.33 10.91
C GLY A 44 -4.90 0.55 10.43
N PRO A 45 -4.00 -0.43 10.66
CA PRO A 45 -2.57 -0.33 10.37
C PRO A 45 -2.26 -0.47 8.87
N LEU A 46 -2.77 0.47 8.09
CA LEU A 46 -2.62 0.57 6.64
C LEU A 46 -1.92 1.89 6.27
N LEU A 47 -0.94 1.84 5.37
CA LEU A 47 -0.22 3.03 4.94
C LEU A 47 -1.15 4.14 4.45
N ARG A 48 -0.76 5.38 4.76
CA ARG A 48 -1.42 6.62 4.34
C ARG A 48 -0.47 7.49 3.52
N ILE A 49 -1.08 8.28 2.64
CA ILE A 49 -0.37 9.28 1.81
C ILE A 49 -1.24 10.53 1.58
N SER A 50 -2.10 10.86 2.54
CA SER A 50 -3.06 11.96 2.44
C SER A 50 -2.52 13.32 2.90
N ASP A 51 -1.33 13.36 3.51
CA ASP A 51 -0.72 14.54 4.13
C ASP A 51 0.81 14.47 4.06
N ASP A 52 1.48 15.63 4.06
CA ASP A 52 2.94 15.74 3.96
C ASP A 52 3.68 15.07 5.13
N ARG A 53 3.04 14.89 6.29
CA ARG A 53 3.62 14.16 7.44
C ARG A 53 4.09 12.75 7.08
N TYR A 54 3.44 12.11 6.10
CA TYR A 54 3.78 10.75 5.67
C TYR A 54 4.99 10.69 4.74
N VAL A 55 5.37 11.81 4.11
CA VAL A 55 6.44 11.87 3.10
C VAL A 55 7.78 11.40 3.68
N ALA A 56 8.10 11.81 4.91
CA ALA A 56 9.35 11.41 5.56
C ALA A 56 9.42 9.88 5.74
N GLY A 57 8.34 9.26 6.19
CA GLY A 57 8.25 7.80 6.35
C GLY A 57 8.37 7.06 5.00
N LEU A 58 7.62 7.49 3.99
CA LEU A 58 7.63 6.90 2.65
C LEU A 58 8.99 7.05 1.96
N ARG A 59 9.71 8.15 2.24
CA ARG A 59 11.08 8.33 1.77
C ARG A 59 12.02 7.30 2.38
N ARG A 60 11.96 7.05 3.69
CA ARG A 60 12.76 6.00 4.35
C ARG A 60 12.52 4.63 3.73
N LEU A 61 11.26 4.28 3.46
CA LEU A 61 10.91 3.03 2.76
C LEU A 61 11.56 2.96 1.37
N THR A 62 11.49 4.05 0.60
CA THR A 62 12.06 4.12 -0.75
C THR A 62 13.58 4.01 -0.73
N ASP A 63 14.24 4.65 0.25
CA ASP A 63 15.68 4.59 0.45
C ASP A 63 16.13 3.18 0.80
N ALA A 64 15.47 2.51 1.75
CA ALA A 64 15.78 1.14 2.16
C ALA A 64 15.61 0.13 1.02
N VAL A 65 14.57 0.26 0.20
CA VAL A 65 14.37 -0.61 -0.99
C VAL A 65 15.47 -0.38 -2.02
N ARG A 66 15.86 0.87 -2.25
CA ARG A 66 16.95 1.20 -3.18
C ARG A 66 18.28 0.65 -2.69
N GLU A 67 18.58 0.80 -1.40
CA GLU A 67 19.79 0.25 -0.80
C GLU A 67 19.82 -1.28 -0.90
N ALA A 68 18.77 -1.97 -0.44
CA ALA A 68 18.70 -3.42 -0.45
C ALA A 68 18.74 -4.05 -1.87
N SER A 69 18.33 -3.29 -2.90
CA SER A 69 18.32 -3.77 -4.29
C SER A 69 19.51 -3.28 -5.14
N ASP A 70 20.46 -2.54 -4.58
CA ASP A 70 21.49 -1.82 -5.36
C ASP A 70 20.90 -0.96 -6.50
N GLY A 71 19.73 -0.37 -6.25
CA GLY A 71 18.99 0.45 -7.22
C GLY A 71 18.33 -0.33 -8.37
N GLN A 72 18.36 -1.67 -8.36
CA GLN A 72 17.80 -2.50 -9.44
C GLN A 72 16.27 -2.61 -9.37
N THR A 73 15.69 -2.41 -8.18
CA THR A 73 14.25 -2.56 -7.98
C THR A 73 13.52 -1.23 -8.10
N ARG A 74 12.55 -1.16 -9.03
CA ARG A 74 11.60 -0.05 -9.07
C ARG A 74 10.52 -0.23 -8.01
N LEU A 75 10.38 0.72 -7.10
CA LEU A 75 9.30 0.73 -6.13
C LEU A 75 8.10 1.54 -6.66
N LEU A 76 6.92 0.94 -6.61
CA LEU A 76 5.64 1.53 -7.02
C LEU A 76 4.70 1.53 -5.82
N ILE A 77 3.81 2.52 -5.72
CA ILE A 77 2.81 2.59 -4.65
C ILE A 77 1.40 2.39 -5.21
N GLN A 78 0.62 1.52 -4.58
CA GLN A 78 -0.78 1.29 -4.95
C GLN A 78 -1.67 2.28 -4.20
N LEU A 79 -2.18 3.31 -4.88
CA LEU A 79 -3.15 4.22 -4.28
C LEU A 79 -4.54 3.57 -4.24
N ILE A 80 -5.20 3.67 -3.09
CA ILE A 80 -6.58 3.23 -2.92
C ILE A 80 -7.44 4.32 -2.29
N ASP A 81 -8.73 4.20 -2.54
CA ASP A 81 -9.75 4.99 -1.86
C ASP A 81 -10.88 4.10 -1.32
N PHE A 82 -11.43 4.48 -0.18
CA PHE A 82 -12.53 3.79 0.50
C PHE A 82 -13.86 4.36 -0.01
N LEU A 83 -14.28 3.90 -1.17
CA LEU A 83 -15.57 4.26 -1.75
C LEU A 83 -16.70 3.43 -1.15
N THR A 84 -17.89 4.01 -1.07
CA THR A 84 -19.11 3.28 -0.71
C THR A 84 -19.40 2.23 -1.79
N ILE A 85 -19.38 0.95 -1.43
CA ILE A 85 -19.75 -0.13 -2.34
C ILE A 85 -21.28 -0.22 -2.39
N ARG A 86 -21.89 0.22 -3.49
CA ARG A 86 -23.29 -0.10 -3.80
C ARG A 86 -23.35 -1.51 -4.38
N ARG A 87 -24.02 -2.42 -3.67
CA ARG A 87 -24.33 -3.76 -4.22
C ARG A 87 -25.31 -3.60 -5.38
N GLY A 88 -24.93 -4.08 -6.56
CA GLY A 88 -25.83 -4.15 -7.71
C GLY A 88 -27.00 -5.13 -7.50
N ARG A 89 -27.84 -5.30 -8.53
CA ARG A 89 -28.90 -6.33 -8.52
C ARG A 89 -28.29 -7.70 -8.22
N SER A 90 -28.98 -8.52 -7.44
CA SER A 90 -28.55 -9.90 -7.18
C SER A 90 -28.40 -10.67 -8.50
N ARG A 91 -27.48 -11.64 -8.55
CA ARG A 91 -27.24 -12.49 -9.74
C ARG A 91 -28.54 -13.07 -10.32
N LYS A 92 -29.48 -13.42 -9.43
CA LYS A 92 -30.83 -13.91 -9.77
C LYS A 92 -31.67 -12.87 -10.51
N ALA A 93 -31.58 -11.61 -10.12
CA ALA A 93 -32.31 -10.52 -10.77
C ALA A 93 -31.72 -10.11 -12.13
N PHE A 94 -30.44 -10.39 -12.41
CA PHE A 94 -29.83 -10.18 -13.72
C PHE A 94 -30.28 -11.25 -14.76
N LEU A 95 -30.48 -12.50 -14.32
CA LEU A 95 -30.81 -13.62 -15.22
C LEU A 95 -32.29 -13.76 -15.57
N ILE A 96 -33.19 -13.00 -14.92
CA ILE A 96 -34.65 -13.06 -15.14
C ILE A 96 -35.12 -11.86 -16.00
N GLY A 97 -34.19 -11.05 -16.51
CA GLY A 97 -34.50 -9.87 -17.31
C GLY A 97 -33.79 -9.89 -18.67
N SER A 98 -34.19 -10.81 -19.54
CA SER A 98 -33.88 -10.84 -20.98
C SER A 98 -35.00 -11.57 -21.71
#